data_AF-A0A8X6JJJ3-F1
#
_entry.id   AF-A0A8X6JJJ3-F1
#
_cell.length_a   1.000
_cell.length_b   1.000
_cell.length_c   1.000
_cell.angle_alpha   90.00
_cell.angle_beta   90.00
_cell.angle_gamma   90.00
#
_symmetry.space_group_name_H-M   'P 1'
#
loop_
_entity.id
_entity.type
_entity.pdbx_description
1 polymer ?
#
loop_
_entity_poly.entity_id
_entity_poly.type
_entity_poly.pdbx_seq_one_letter_code
_entity_poly.pdbx_strand_id
1 'polypeptide(L)'
;GSGNPCKYVVSHMQSTCAQVYSYHRLLVFSKDMGLHIDLFRVPASCTCHLRPGQQDIVSKFSSRVPFTHRPSQYEEYGGHVETAPSSQMVSE
;
A
#
# COMPACT_ATOMS: atom_id res chain seq x y z
N GLY A 1 19.14 -1.98 -7.87
CA GLY A 1 18.79 -0.81 -7.03
C GLY A 1 17.43 -0.28 -7.45
N SER A 2 16.82 0.57 -6.63
CA SER A 2 15.56 1.24 -6.97
C SER A 2 15.66 1.96 -8.31
N GLY A 3 14.58 1.93 -9.11
CA GLY A 3 14.55 2.56 -10.43
C GLY A 3 15.14 1.72 -11.56
N ASN A 4 15.81 0.60 -11.26
CA ASN A 4 16.30 -0.30 -12.30
C ASN A 4 15.18 -1.17 -12.91
N PRO A 5 15.29 -1.59 -14.17
CA PRO A 5 14.41 -2.59 -14.74
C PRO A 5 14.55 -3.92 -14.00
N CYS A 6 13.45 -4.66 -13.90
CA CYS A 6 13.45 -5.97 -13.27
C CYS A 6 13.97 -7.05 -14.23
N LYS A 7 14.49 -8.14 -13.67
CA LYS A 7 14.91 -9.31 -14.46
C LYS A 7 13.71 -10.19 -14.78
N TYR A 8 13.77 -10.90 -15.92
CA TYR A 8 12.77 -11.88 -16.36
C TYR A 8 11.36 -11.30 -16.61
N VAL A 9 11.29 -10.09 -17.15
CA VAL A 9 10.03 -9.46 -17.54
C VAL A 9 9.74 -9.71 -19.01
N VAL A 10 8.46 -9.92 -19.35
CA VAL A 10 8.00 -10.06 -20.73
C VAL A 10 8.30 -8.81 -21.55
N SER A 11 8.75 -9.00 -22.80
CA SER A 11 9.34 -7.94 -23.64
C SER A 11 8.45 -6.73 -23.94
N HIS A 12 7.12 -6.86 -23.83
CA HIS A 12 6.15 -5.79 -24.10
C HIS A 12 5.79 -4.99 -22.84
N MET A 13 6.29 -5.37 -21.66
CA MET A 13 6.05 -4.65 -20.41
C MET A 13 7.28 -3.86 -19.99
N GLN A 14 7.04 -2.63 -19.56
CA GLN A 14 8.04 -1.86 -18.84
C GLN A 14 8.02 -2.30 -17.37
N SER A 15 9.21 -2.41 -16.77
CA SER A 15 9.32 -2.76 -15.36
C SER A 15 10.22 -1.79 -14.61
N THR A 16 9.92 -1.59 -13.34
CA THR A 16 10.75 -0.77 -12.46
C THR A 16 10.74 -1.36 -11.06
N CYS A 17 11.92 -1.55 -10.48
CA CYS A 17 12.06 -2.00 -9.10
C CYS A 17 11.85 -0.83 -8.14
N ALA A 18 10.89 -0.94 -7.23
CA ALA A 18 10.65 0.03 -6.17
C ALA A 18 11.21 -0.50 -4.85
N GLN A 19 12.11 0.27 -4.24
CA GLN A 19 12.70 -0.09 -2.95
C GLN A 19 11.68 0.10 -1.82
N VAL A 20 11.47 -0.97 -1.07
CA VAL A 20 10.67 -0.99 0.15
C VAL A 20 11.60 -0.83 1.34
N TYR A 21 11.14 -0.05 2.31
CA TYR A 21 11.88 0.23 3.54
C TYR A 21 11.03 -0.11 4.75
N SER A 22 11.68 -0.65 5.78
CA SER A 22 11.09 -0.88 7.09
C SER A 22 11.63 0.13 8.09
N TYR A 23 10.81 0.48 9.08
CA TYR A 23 11.21 1.36 10.16
C TYR A 23 11.45 0.55 11.42
N HIS A 24 12.64 0.68 12.00
CA HIS A 24 13.02 -0.03 13.21
C HIS A 24 13.52 0.95 14.27
N ARG A 25 13.04 0.76 15.50
CA ARG A 25 13.55 1.48 16.67
C ARG A 25 14.73 0.71 17.22
N LEU A 26 15.90 1.34 17.22
CA LEU A 26 17.14 0.73 17.69
C LEU A 26 17.70 1.54 18.85
N LEU A 27 18.41 0.86 19.74
CA LEU A 27 19.19 1.49 20.79
C LEU A 27 20.49 2.03 20.20
N VAL A 28 20.74 3.31 20.41
CA VAL A 28 21.88 4.06 19.86
C VAL A 28 22.61 4.74 21.01
N PHE A 29 23.93 4.88 20.84
CA PHE A 29 24.74 5.71 21.71
C PHE A 29 25.34 6.85 20.88
N SER A 30 25.11 8.10 21.31
CA SER A 30 25.74 9.30 20.75
C SER A 30 26.51 10.03 21.85
N LYS A 31 27.60 10.72 21.49
CA LYS A 31 28.39 11.51 22.45
C LYS A 31 27.56 12.63 23.09
N ASP A 32 26.63 13.22 22.35
CA ASP A 32 25.86 14.38 22.80
C ASP A 32 24.62 14.00 23.64
N MET A 33 24.04 12.83 23.36
CA MET A 33 22.76 12.40 23.95
C MET A 33 22.87 11.14 24.83
N GLY A 34 24.04 10.52 24.90
CA GLY A 34 24.22 9.24 25.57
C GLY A 34 23.40 8.12 24.89
N LEU A 35 22.90 7.18 25.70
CA LEU A 35 22.12 6.03 25.25
C LEU A 35 20.65 6.44 25.03
N HIS A 36 20.13 6.28 23.81
CA HIS A 36 18.77 6.66 23.44
C HIS A 36 18.20 5.74 22.35
N ILE A 37 16.88 5.75 22.18
CA ILE A 37 16.21 5.01 21.09
C ILE A 37 16.03 5.95 19.90
N ASP A 38 16.43 5.51 18.71
CA ASP A 38 16.26 6.25 17.47
C ASP A 38 15.55 5.39 16.40
N LEU A 39 14.98 6.03 15.38
CA LEU A 39 14.18 5.40 14.33
C LEU A 39 14.97 5.32 13.01
N PHE A 40 15.28 4.10 12.59
CA PHE A 40 16.04 3.84 11.37
C PHE A 40 15.15 3.36 10.24
N ARG A 41 15.32 3.96 9.07
CA ARG A 41 14.73 3.50 7.81
C ARG A 41 15.69 2.53 7.13
N VAL A 42 15.36 1.23 7.13
CA VAL A 42 16.22 0.15 6.65
C VAL A 42 15.70 -0.39 5.30
N PRO A 43 16.55 -0.55 4.26
CA PRO A 43 16.15 -1.20 3.02
C PRO A 43 15.77 -2.66 3.29
N ALA A 44 14.51 -3.02 3.05
CA ALA A 44 14.00 -4.34 3.41
C ALA A 44 13.86 -5.27 2.19
N SER A 45 13.34 -4.75 1.07
CA SER A 45 13.14 -5.53 -0.16
C SER A 45 13.01 -4.62 -1.37
N CYS A 46 13.04 -5.19 -2.58
CA CYS A 46 12.69 -4.46 -3.80
C CYS A 46 11.55 -5.19 -4.50
N THR A 47 10.48 -4.46 -4.82
CA THR A 47 9.29 -5.01 -5.48
C THR A 47 9.25 -4.56 -6.93
N CYS A 48 8.92 -5.46 -7.85
CA CYS A 48 8.82 -5.12 -9.26
C CYS A 48 7.44 -4.56 -9.62
N HIS A 49 7.41 -3.34 -10.13
CA HIS A 49 6.19 -2.74 -10.69
C HIS A 49 6.21 -2.90 -12.21
N LEU A 50 5.16 -3.52 -12.75
CA LEU A 50 4.99 -3.71 -14.18
C LEU A 50 4.02 -2.68 -14.74
N ARG A 51 4.35 -2.15 -15.92
CA ARG A 51 3.51 -1.23 -16.70
C ARG A 51 3.45 -1.73 -18.14
N PRO A 52 2.30 -1.60 -18.83
CA PRO A 52 2.24 -1.89 -20.26
C PRO A 52 3.21 -0.96 -21.01
N GLY A 53 3.93 -1.50 -22.00
CA GLY A 53 4.76 -0.71 -22.90
C GLY A 53 3.91 0.15 -23.82
N GLN A 54 4.45 1.28 -24.27
CA GLN A 54 3.76 2.22 -25.17
C GLN A 54 3.35 1.63 -26.54
N GLN A 55 3.63 0.36 -26.82
CA GLN A 55 3.24 -0.31 -28.07
C GLN A 55 1.88 -1.03 -28.02
N ASP A 56 1.23 -1.10 -26.85
CA ASP A 56 -0.16 -1.54 -26.76
C ASP A 56 -1.10 -0.34 -26.94
N ILE A 57 -1.27 0.05 -28.20
CA ILE A 57 -2.34 0.92 -28.67
C ILE A 57 -3.67 0.33 -28.17
N VAL A 58 -4.24 0.91 -27.12
CA VAL A 58 -5.63 0.70 -26.67
C VAL A 58 -6.02 -0.78 -26.72
N SER A 59 -5.62 -1.56 -25.72
CA SER A 59 -6.23 -2.88 -25.54
C SER A 59 -7.75 -2.65 -25.41
N LYS A 60 -8.49 -3.20 -26.37
CA LYS A 60 -9.97 -3.20 -26.45
C LYS A 60 -10.66 -3.85 -25.24
N PHE A 61 -9.90 -4.17 -24.19
CA PHE A 61 -10.30 -4.73 -22.90
C PHE A 61 -10.02 -3.79 -21.72
N SER A 62 -9.60 -2.54 -21.94
CA SER A 62 -9.78 -1.49 -20.94
C SER A 62 -11.26 -1.13 -20.87
N SER A 63 -12.05 -2.07 -20.37
CA SER A 63 -13.34 -1.76 -19.78
C SER A 63 -13.03 -0.72 -18.71
N ARG A 64 -13.37 0.55 -18.96
CA ARG A 64 -13.67 1.46 -17.87
C ARG A 64 -14.69 0.72 -17.03
N VAL A 65 -14.29 0.19 -15.88
CA VAL A 65 -15.27 -0.23 -14.89
C VAL A 65 -16.09 1.03 -14.62
N PRO A 66 -17.41 1.03 -14.85
CA PRO A 66 -18.23 2.17 -14.50
C PRO A 66 -17.93 2.47 -13.04
N PHE A 67 -17.63 3.73 -12.74
CA PHE A 67 -17.40 4.23 -11.39
C PHE A 67 -18.73 4.28 -10.63
N THR A 68 -19.45 3.16 -10.58
CA THR A 68 -20.68 3.02 -9.80
C THR A 68 -20.30 2.27 -8.53
N HIS A 69 -20.04 3.10 -7.50
CA HIS A 69 -19.86 2.76 -6.10
C HIS A 69 -18.70 1.82 -5.76
N ARG A 70 -17.59 2.42 -5.32
CA ARG A 70 -16.69 1.78 -4.36
C ARG A 70 -17.49 1.60 -3.06
N PRO A 71 -17.83 0.38 -2.62
CA PRO A 71 -18.43 0.20 -1.31
C PRO A 71 -17.43 0.70 -0.28
N SER A 72 -17.94 1.37 0.75
CA SER A 72 -17.11 1.70 1.90
C SER A 72 -16.60 0.40 2.53
N GLN A 73 -15.38 0.43 3.08
CA GLN A 73 -14.64 -0.73 3.60
C GLN A 73 -15.38 -1.50 4.72
N TYR A 74 -16.54 -1.03 5.18
CA TYR A 74 -17.36 -1.64 6.21
C TYR A 74 -18.44 -2.61 5.69
N GLU A 75 -18.72 -2.67 4.38
CA GLU A 75 -19.76 -3.56 3.83
C GLU A 75 -19.26 -4.97 3.43
N GLU A 76 -17.95 -5.21 3.41
CA GLU A 76 -17.39 -6.51 2.98
C GLU A 76 -17.50 -7.62 4.05
N TYR A 77 -17.79 -7.27 5.30
CA TYR A 77 -18.06 -8.24 6.37
C TYR A 77 -19.54 -8.23 6.77
N GLY A 78 -20.37 -8.83 5.91
CA GLY A 78 -21.76 -9.16 6.21
C GLY A 78 -21.89 -10.30 7.22
N GLY A 79 -21.48 -10.08 8.46
CA GLY A 79 -22.00 -10.80 9.61
C GLY A 79 -23.02 -9.91 10.30
N HIS A 80 -24.29 -10.32 10.33
CA HIS A 80 -25.35 -9.63 11.08
C HIS A 80 -24.88 -9.30 12.50
N VAL A 81 -24.60 -8.03 12.76
CA VAL A 81 -24.58 -7.50 14.13
C VAL A 81 -25.94 -6.88 14.32
N GLU A 82 -26.80 -7.54 15.10
CA GLU A 82 -28.02 -6.94 15.61
C GLU A 82 -27.65 -5.58 16.19
N THR A 83 -28.18 -4.52 15.58
CA THR A 83 -27.91 -3.16 16.02
C THR A 83 -28.58 -3.00 17.37
N ALA A 84 -27.80 -2.86 18.44
CA ALA A 84 -28.34 -2.46 19.73
C ALA A 84 -29.15 -1.16 19.53
N PRO A 85 -30.37 -1.04 20.08
CA PRO A 85 -31.16 0.17 19.93
C PRO A 85 -30.39 1.35 20.53
N SER A 86 -30.37 2.47 19.82
CA SER A 86 -29.71 3.69 20.25
C SER A 86 -30.34 4.20 21.54
N SER A 87 -29.52 4.48 22.56
CA SER A 87 -29.94 5.20 23.75
C SER A 87 -30.43 6.58 23.35
N GLN A 88 -31.75 6.75 23.27
CA GLN A 88 -32.35 8.08 23.26
C GLN A 88 -32.16 8.66 24.66
N MET A 89 -31.39 9.75 24.76
CA MET A 89 -31.49 10.65 25.91
C MET A 89 -32.81 11.39 25.80
N VAL A 90 -33.74 11.13 26.72
CA VAL A 90 -34.82 12.06 27.07
C VAL A 90 -34.93 12.06 28.59
N SER A 91 -34.83 13.26 29.15
CA SER A 91 -35.01 13.59 30.55
C SER A 91 -36.46 13.47 31.01
N GLU A 92 -36.60 13.26 32.32
CA GLU A 92 -37.79 13.39 33.19
C GLU A 92 -38.74 12.19 33.30
#